data_AF-A0A3N1IMW0-F1
#
_entry.id   AF-A0A3N1IMW0-F1
#
_cell.length_a   1.000
_cell.length_b   1.000
_cell.length_c   1.000
_cell.angle_alpha   90.00
_cell.angle_beta   90.00
_cell.angle_gamma   90.00
#
_symmetry.space_group_name_H-M   'P 1'
#
loop_
_entity.id
_entity.type
_entity.pdbx_description
1 polymer ?
#
loop_
_entity_poly.entity_id
_entity_poly.type
_entity_poly.pdbx_seq_one_letter_code
_entity_poly.pdbx_strand_id
1 'polypeptide(L)' 'MATGTVKWFNAAKGFGFIQQPKGTQAENVVPLR' A
#
# COMPACT_ATOMS: atom_id res chain seq x y z
N MET A 1 -2.55 -1.60 9.51
CA MET A 1 -1.95 -0.37 8.97
C MET A 1 -1.13 -0.75 7.75
N ALA A 2 -1.40 -0.18 6.57
CA ALA A 2 -0.64 -0.50 5.36
C ALA A 2 0.73 0.19 5.43
N THR A 3 1.78 -0.55 5.77
CA THR A 3 3.15 -0.05 5.82
C THR A 3 3.75 -0.10 4.42
N GLY A 4 4.33 0.98 3.92
CA GLY A 4 4.99 1.01 2.61
C GLY A 4 6.04 2.11 2.51
N THR A 5 7.02 1.93 1.63
CA THR A 5 8.13 2.88 1.46
C THR A 5 7.71 4.00 0.51
N VAL A 6 7.94 5.25 0.89
CA VAL A 6 7.66 6.41 0.03
C VAL A 6 8.59 6.36 -1.18
N LYS A 7 8.03 6.17 -2.38
CA LYS A 7 8.82 6.11 -3.61
C LYS A 7 9.19 7.51 -4.07
N TRP A 8 8.23 8.41 -4.04
CA TRP A 8 8.45 9.83 -4.27
C TRP A 8 7.27 10.65 -3.73
N PHE A 9 7.53 11.89 -3.35
CA PHE A 9 6.55 12.81 -2.80
C PHE A 9 6.78 14.21 -3.35
N ASN A 10 5.73 14.88 -3.82
CA ASN A 10 5.76 16.28 -4.23
C ASN A 10 5.02 17.12 -3.21
N ALA A 11 5.78 17.83 -2.37
CA ALA A 11 5.26 18.69 -1.32
C ALA A 11 4.44 19.87 -1.85
N ALA A 12 4.82 20.44 -2.99
CA ALA A 12 4.14 21.61 -3.56
C ALA A 12 2.72 21.28 -4.04
N LYS A 13 2.51 20.04 -4.51
CA LYS A 13 1.20 19.58 -5.00
C LYS A 13 0.46 18.70 -3.99
N GLY A 14 1.07 18.34 -2.86
CA GLY A 14 0.45 17.56 -1.78
C GLY A 14 0.14 16.11 -2.14
N PHE A 15 0.80 15.53 -3.14
CA PHE A 15 0.59 14.13 -3.53
C PHE A 15 1.93 13.40 -3.73
N GLY A 16 1.88 12.08 -3.62
CA GLY A 16 3.03 11.21 -3.80
C GLY A 16 2.59 9.79 -4.01
N PHE A 17 3.54 8.92 -4.35
CA PHE A 17 3.28 7.51 -4.54
C PHE A 17 4.11 6.72 -3.54
N ILE A 18 3.45 5.79 -2.85
CA ILE A 18 4.11 4.82 -1.98
C ILE A 18 4.23 3.50 -2.71
N GLN A 19 5.39 2.85 -2.57
CA GLN A 19 5.54 1.48 -2.98
C GLN A 19 4.91 0.58 -1.91
N GLN A 20 3.80 -0.05 -2.24
CA GLN A 20 3.21 -1.07 -1.39
C GLN A 20 4.15 -2.29 -1.40
N PRO A 21 4.53 -2.84 -0.22
CA PRO A 21 5.22 -4.11 -0.18
C PRO A 21 4.28 -5.15 -0.79
N LYS A 22 4.82 -5.90 -1.76
CA LYS A 22 4.12 -6.99 -2.44
C LYS A 22 3.72 -8.04 -1.39
N GLY A 23 2.49 -7.98 -0.88
CA GLY A 23 2.02 -8.99 0.08
C GLY A 23 0.67 -8.76 0.73
N THR A 24 0.23 -7.53 1.01
CA THR A 24 -0.87 -7.33 1.97
C THR A 24 -2.30 -7.42 1.39
N GLN A 25 -2.51 -7.98 0.19
CA GLN A 25 -3.84 -8.09 -0.43
C GLN A 25 -4.35 -9.54 -0.58
N ALA A 26 -3.74 -10.52 0.10
CA ALA A 26 -4.13 -11.93 -0.04
C ALA A 26 -4.50 -12.63 1.28
N GLU A 27 -4.91 -11.88 2.31
CA GLU A 27 -5.32 -12.47 3.60
C GLU A 27 -6.75 -12.09 3.99
N ASN A 28 -7.68 -11.96 3.03
CA ASN A 28 -9.09 -12.02 3.39
C ASN A 28 -9.97 -12.50 2.25
N VAL A 29 -10.02 -13.82 2.05
CA VAL A 29 -11.26 -14.62 2.13
C VAL A 29 -10.90 -16.06 1.80
N VAL A 30 -10.68 -16.86 2.85
CA VAL A 30 -10.91 -18.31 2.73
C VAL A 30 -12.42 -18.48 2.87
N PRO A 31 -13.19 -18.80 1.81
CA PRO A 31 -14.56 -19.20 2.00
C PRO A 31 -14.52 -20.53 2.77
N LEU A 32 -14.90 -20.49 4.05
CA LEU A 32 -15.36 -21.71 4.70
C LEU A 32 -16.61 -22.14 3.94
N ARG A 33 -16.65 -23.44 3.65
CA ARG A 33 -17.76 -24.16 3.03
C ARG A 33 -19.14 -23.65 3.44
#